data_AF-A0A2V5U6P6-F1
#
_entry.id   AF-A0A2V5U6P6-F1
#
_cell.length_a   1.000
_cell.length_b   1.000
_cell.length_c   1.000
_cell.angle_alpha   90.00
_cell.angle_beta   90.00
_cell.angle_gamma   90.00
#
_symmetry.space_group_name_H-M   'P 1'
#
loop_
_entity.id
_entity.type
_entity.pdbx_description
1 polymer ?
#
loop_
_entity_poly.entity_id
_entity_poly.type
_entity_poly.pdbx_seq_one_letter_code
_entity_poly.pdbx_strand_id
1 'polypeptide(L)'
;MPRESAVDGINTWEMTGSSTSRDVWYNALAETLGVTTMARYSQTPSSQHEFYSRGNTFHCPAARFSPVAATYPNFSLAINSKLMFDYEKGPPGAVDDGSDSRSLKLREIQVPERTALFLDGGVPGEAMLCPFQTAYTGQPKAYASQFPGRHKNAGNILFVAGHVMTLPGKDVVDMDPDSVYRGGAIYPPTKVIWRHDPTLVP
;
A
#
# COMPACT_ATOMS: atom_id res chain seq x y z
N MET A 1 -8.89 9.96 5.79
CA MET A 1 -8.61 8.90 4.80
C MET A 1 -9.08 7.59 5.41
N PRO A 2 -9.48 6.58 4.61
CA PRO A 2 -9.75 5.25 5.16
C PRO A 2 -8.47 4.69 5.82
N ARG A 3 -8.63 3.80 6.80
CA ARG A 3 -7.48 3.13 7.42
C ARG A 3 -6.75 2.24 6.41
N GLU A 4 -5.45 2.06 6.63
CA GLU A 4 -4.60 1.28 5.74
C GLU A 4 -4.68 -0.24 5.95
N SER A 5 -5.04 -0.66 7.17
CA SER A 5 -5.15 -2.06 7.55
C SER A 5 -6.11 -2.23 8.74
N ALA A 6 -6.64 -3.43 8.93
CA ALA A 6 -7.48 -3.77 10.09
C ALA A 6 -6.67 -3.69 11.38
N VAL A 7 -5.46 -4.25 11.35
CA VAL A 7 -4.47 -4.28 12.42
C VAL A 7 -3.07 -4.00 11.86
N ASP A 8 -2.13 -3.68 12.74
CA ASP A 8 -0.71 -3.71 12.39
C ASP A 8 -0.21 -5.16 12.35
N GLY A 9 0.42 -5.52 11.23
CA GLY A 9 0.85 -6.89 10.95
C GLY A 9 -0.09 -7.62 9.98
N ILE A 10 -0.13 -8.94 10.09
CA ILE A 10 -0.85 -9.80 9.13
C ILE A 10 -2.36 -9.62 9.29
N ASN A 11 -3.00 -9.19 8.21
CA ASN A 11 -4.45 -9.06 8.12
C ASN A 11 -5.04 -10.38 7.64
N THR A 12 -5.51 -11.25 8.54
CA THR A 12 -6.13 -12.53 8.16
C THR A 12 -7.47 -12.31 7.46
N TRP A 13 -7.98 -13.33 6.76
CA TRP A 13 -9.30 -13.28 6.13
C TRP A 13 -10.39 -12.85 7.13
N GLU A 14 -10.41 -13.43 8.32
CA GLU A 14 -11.34 -13.09 9.39
C GLU A 14 -11.25 -11.60 9.79
N MET A 15 -10.04 -11.09 10.01
CA MET A 15 -9.83 -9.69 10.36
C MET A 15 -10.30 -8.73 9.27
N THR A 16 -10.07 -9.07 7.99
CA THR A 16 -10.55 -8.24 6.87
C THR A 16 -12.07 -8.21 6.73
N GLY A 17 -12.76 -9.23 7.25
CA GLY A 17 -14.21 -9.33 7.26
C GLY A 17 -14.92 -8.85 8.51
N SER A 18 -14.17 -8.49 9.56
CA SER A 18 -14.73 -7.91 10.78
C SER A 18 -15.50 -6.62 10.48
N SER A 19 -16.60 -6.39 11.20
CA SER A 19 -17.35 -5.13 11.14
C SER A 19 -16.51 -3.92 11.54
N THR A 20 -15.49 -4.12 12.40
CA THR A 20 -14.53 -3.09 12.78
C THR A 20 -13.58 -2.71 11.64
N SER A 21 -13.49 -3.50 10.57
CA SER A 21 -12.64 -3.25 9.41
C SER A 21 -13.38 -2.54 8.27
N ARG A 22 -14.61 -2.08 8.49
CA ARG A 22 -15.42 -1.41 7.44
C ARG A 22 -14.78 -0.13 6.91
N ASP A 23 -14.08 0.61 7.77
CA ASP A 23 -13.39 1.87 7.45
C ASP A 23 -11.98 1.67 6.86
N VAL A 24 -11.52 0.43 6.69
CA VAL A 24 -10.27 0.11 5.98
C VAL A 24 -10.50 0.23 4.47
N TRP A 25 -9.50 0.71 3.74
CA TRP A 25 -9.68 1.09 2.32
C TRP A 25 -10.28 -0.01 1.46
N TYR A 26 -9.90 -1.28 1.66
CA TYR A 26 -10.40 -2.40 0.87
C TYR A 26 -11.89 -2.73 1.11
N ASN A 27 -12.50 -2.16 2.16
CA ASN A 27 -13.93 -2.25 2.42
C ASN A 27 -14.61 -0.91 2.07
N ALA A 28 -14.09 0.20 2.60
CA ALA A 28 -14.68 1.53 2.42
C ALA A 28 -14.69 1.98 0.95
N LEU A 29 -13.57 1.79 0.23
CA LEU A 29 -13.48 2.14 -1.19
C LEU A 29 -14.38 1.23 -2.03
N ALA A 30 -14.38 -0.08 -1.74
CA ALA A 30 -15.21 -1.03 -2.46
C ALA A 30 -16.71 -0.75 -2.29
N GLU A 31 -17.15 -0.42 -1.08
CA GLU A 31 -18.52 0.01 -0.79
C GLU A 31 -18.88 1.28 -1.57
N THR A 32 -17.98 2.26 -1.60
CA THR A 32 -18.18 3.52 -2.35
C THR A 32 -18.25 3.29 -3.86
N LEU A 33 -17.45 2.36 -4.39
CA LEU A 33 -17.42 2.00 -5.81
C LEU A 33 -18.53 1.03 -6.22
N GLY A 34 -19.31 0.50 -5.27
CA GLY A 34 -20.34 -0.50 -5.55
C GLY A 34 -19.78 -1.85 -6.01
N VAL A 35 -18.54 -2.19 -5.63
CA VAL A 35 -17.89 -3.47 -5.95
C VAL A 35 -17.82 -4.39 -4.72
N THR A 36 -17.45 -5.64 -4.91
CA THR A 36 -17.34 -6.63 -3.83
C THR A 36 -16.29 -6.21 -2.80
N THR A 37 -16.69 -6.07 -1.54
CA THR A 37 -15.81 -5.72 -0.43
C THR A 37 -14.98 -6.92 0.04
N MET A 38 -13.87 -6.67 0.72
CA MET A 38 -13.12 -7.75 1.37
C MET A 38 -13.94 -8.53 2.37
N ALA A 39 -14.87 -7.87 3.07
CA ALA A 39 -15.76 -8.55 4.00
C ALA A 39 -16.69 -9.57 3.36
N ARG A 40 -16.92 -9.49 2.04
CA ARG A 40 -17.58 -10.56 1.29
C ARG A 40 -16.60 -11.64 0.86
N TYR A 41 -15.43 -11.26 0.39
CA TYR A 41 -14.39 -12.23 0.00
C TYR A 41 -13.94 -13.12 1.16
N SER A 42 -13.95 -12.61 2.40
CA SER A 42 -13.54 -13.36 3.59
C SER A 42 -14.50 -14.47 4.04
N GLN A 43 -15.74 -14.54 3.54
CA GLN A 43 -16.80 -15.35 4.15
C GLN A 43 -16.64 -16.86 3.97
N THR A 44 -16.16 -17.30 2.81
CA THR A 44 -16.08 -18.72 2.46
C THR A 44 -14.77 -19.02 1.71
N PRO A 45 -14.27 -20.27 1.72
CA PRO A 45 -13.11 -20.63 0.90
C PRO A 45 -13.31 -20.33 -0.60
N SER A 46 -14.53 -20.48 -1.11
CA SER A 46 -14.86 -20.16 -2.51
C SER A 46 -14.73 -18.67 -2.81
N SER A 47 -15.24 -17.81 -1.93
CA SER A 47 -15.09 -16.35 -2.09
C SER A 47 -13.63 -15.92 -1.89
N GLN A 48 -12.87 -16.57 -1.01
CA GLN A 48 -11.43 -16.32 -0.87
C GLN A 48 -10.66 -16.68 -2.14
N HIS A 49 -11.08 -17.73 -2.86
CA HIS A 49 -10.51 -18.05 -4.16
C HIS A 49 -10.90 -17.01 -5.23
N GLU A 50 -12.15 -16.54 -5.23
CA GLU A 50 -12.65 -15.51 -6.14
C GLU A 50 -11.92 -14.16 -5.99
N PHE A 51 -11.40 -13.85 -4.80
CA PHE A 51 -10.56 -12.66 -4.57
C PHE A 51 -9.40 -12.58 -5.57
N TYR A 52 -8.78 -13.72 -5.89
CA TYR A 52 -7.65 -13.81 -6.82
C TYR A 52 -8.05 -13.92 -8.30
N SER A 53 -9.34 -13.79 -8.62
CA SER A 53 -9.81 -13.81 -10.00
C SER A 53 -9.24 -12.63 -10.80
N ARG A 54 -9.00 -12.86 -12.09
CA ARG A 54 -8.54 -11.80 -12.99
C ARG A 54 -9.62 -10.72 -13.09
N GLY A 55 -9.21 -9.46 -12.98
CA GLY A 55 -10.11 -8.31 -13.05
C GLY A 55 -10.65 -7.85 -11.69
N ASN A 56 -10.24 -8.49 -10.59
CA ASN A 56 -10.54 -7.98 -9.25
C ASN A 56 -9.94 -6.58 -9.03
N THR A 57 -10.73 -5.66 -8.46
CA THR A 57 -10.35 -4.25 -8.23
C THR A 57 -9.15 -4.09 -7.29
N PHE A 58 -8.84 -5.08 -6.46
CA PHE A 58 -7.71 -5.04 -5.53
C PHE A 58 -6.39 -5.51 -6.15
N HIS A 59 -6.41 -5.87 -7.45
CA HIS A 59 -5.29 -6.51 -8.09
C HIS A 59 -4.87 -5.86 -9.41
N CYS A 60 -3.55 -5.70 -9.56
CA CYS A 60 -2.93 -5.51 -10.86
C CYS A 60 -3.10 -6.79 -11.70
N PRO A 61 -3.62 -6.73 -12.95
CA PRO A 61 -3.78 -7.91 -13.80
C PRO A 61 -2.47 -8.67 -14.12
N ALA A 62 -1.33 -8.00 -13.97
CA ALA A 62 0.00 -8.59 -14.17
C ALA A 62 0.60 -9.21 -12.89
N ALA A 63 -0.08 -9.10 -11.74
CA ALA A 63 0.38 -9.68 -10.50
C ALA A 63 0.36 -11.21 -10.56
N ARG A 64 1.39 -11.83 -9.98
CA ARG A 64 1.53 -13.29 -9.95
C ARG A 64 1.31 -13.81 -8.55
N PHE A 65 0.10 -14.30 -8.30
CA PHE A 65 -0.25 -14.97 -7.06
C PHE A 65 0.20 -16.43 -7.09
N SER A 66 0.58 -16.95 -5.93
CA SER A 66 0.79 -18.39 -5.76
C SER A 66 -0.49 -19.16 -6.11
N PRO A 67 -0.41 -20.32 -6.79
CA PRO A 67 -1.58 -21.18 -7.01
C PRO A 67 -2.09 -21.81 -5.72
N VAL A 68 -1.30 -21.81 -4.64
CA VAL A 68 -1.71 -22.26 -3.32
C VAL A 68 -2.48 -21.14 -2.64
N ALA A 69 -3.65 -21.48 -2.07
CA ALA A 69 -4.45 -20.53 -1.29
C ALA A 69 -3.59 -19.90 -0.18
N ALA A 70 -3.49 -18.58 -0.19
CA ALA A 70 -2.76 -17.87 0.84
C ALA A 70 -3.54 -17.92 2.16
N THR A 71 -2.80 -18.14 3.26
CA THR A 71 -3.36 -18.16 4.63
C THR A 71 -4.03 -16.83 5.02
N TYR A 72 -3.70 -15.76 4.32
CA TYR A 72 -4.27 -14.42 4.43
C TYR A 72 -4.40 -13.78 3.04
N PRO A 73 -5.30 -12.79 2.85
CA PRO A 73 -5.45 -12.10 1.57
C PRO A 73 -4.17 -11.37 1.18
N ASN A 74 -3.68 -11.64 -0.03
CA ASN A 74 -2.57 -10.92 -0.64
C ASN A 74 -3.10 -9.89 -1.64
N PHE A 75 -2.79 -8.62 -1.42
CA PHE A 75 -3.14 -7.50 -2.29
C PHE A 75 -1.95 -7.17 -3.21
N SER A 76 -2.23 -6.90 -4.49
CA SER A 76 -1.20 -6.38 -5.42
C SER A 76 -1.35 -4.90 -5.73
N LEU A 77 -2.42 -4.27 -5.23
CA LEU A 77 -2.57 -2.84 -5.04
C LEU A 77 -2.63 -2.55 -3.55
N ALA A 78 -1.94 -1.50 -3.11
CA ALA A 78 -1.86 -1.14 -1.71
C ALA A 78 -1.97 0.37 -1.52
N ILE A 79 -2.44 0.78 -0.34
CA ILE A 79 -2.38 2.19 0.05
C ILE A 79 -0.99 2.53 0.57
N ASN A 80 -0.53 3.76 0.36
CA ASN A 80 0.78 4.22 0.83
C ASN A 80 0.80 4.28 2.37
N SER A 81 1.66 3.47 2.99
CA SER A 81 1.74 3.38 4.46
C SER A 81 2.34 4.61 5.13
N LYS A 82 3.01 5.48 4.37
CA LYS A 82 3.64 6.70 4.89
C LYS A 82 2.70 7.90 4.99
N LEU A 83 1.41 7.71 4.66
CA LEU A 83 0.40 8.77 4.71
C LEU A 83 -0.62 8.67 5.85
N MET A 84 -0.64 7.58 6.63
CA MET A 84 -1.65 7.43 7.69
C MET A 84 -1.34 8.23 8.95
N PHE A 85 -0.05 8.38 9.26
CA PHE A 85 0.42 9.02 10.48
C PHE A 85 1.54 10.02 10.18
N ASP A 86 1.58 11.08 10.98
CA ASP A 86 2.75 11.93 11.03
C ASP A 86 3.79 11.33 11.97
N TYR A 87 4.70 10.54 11.40
CA TYR A 87 5.75 9.84 12.15
C TYR A 87 6.74 10.78 12.87
N GLU A 88 6.81 12.08 12.52
CA GLU A 88 7.62 13.04 13.27
C GLU A 88 6.98 13.43 14.60
N LYS A 89 5.65 13.37 14.69
CA LYS A 89 4.89 13.74 15.90
C LYS A 89 4.77 12.59 16.90
N GLY A 90 5.45 11.46 16.65
CA GLY A 90 5.50 10.29 17.53
C GLY A 90 4.88 9.03 16.92
N PRO A 91 4.99 7.88 17.60
CA PRO A 91 4.51 6.61 17.08
C PRO A 91 2.97 6.57 16.98
N PRO A 92 2.41 5.75 16.06
CA PRO A 92 0.97 5.50 16.00
C PRO A 92 0.42 5.05 17.36
N GLY A 93 -0.67 5.68 17.81
CA GLY A 93 -1.34 5.29 19.05
C GLY A 93 -0.79 5.89 20.36
N ALA A 94 0.25 6.72 20.32
CA ALA A 94 0.60 7.56 21.47
C ALA A 94 -0.48 8.65 21.64
N VAL A 95 -1.46 8.42 22.51
CA VAL A 95 -2.51 9.40 22.85
C VAL A 95 -2.06 10.14 24.09
N ASP A 96 -1.28 11.20 23.93
CA ASP A 96 -1.07 12.14 25.03
C ASP A 96 -2.17 13.21 24.96
N ASP A 97 -3.03 13.19 26.00
CA ASP A 97 -3.81 14.34 26.48
C ASP A 97 -5.01 14.83 25.63
N GLY A 98 -5.89 13.92 25.19
CA GLY A 98 -7.23 14.33 24.70
C GLY A 98 -7.25 15.14 23.40
N SER A 99 -6.14 15.20 22.67
CA SER A 99 -6.04 15.84 21.35
C SER A 99 -6.63 14.95 20.24
N ASP A 100 -7.27 15.60 19.26
CA ASP A 100 -7.83 14.99 18.04
C ASP A 100 -6.91 13.90 17.45
N SER A 101 -7.51 12.84 16.90
CA SER A 101 -6.81 11.78 16.17
C SER A 101 -5.61 12.30 15.36
N ARG A 102 -4.40 11.83 15.68
CA ARG A 102 -3.12 12.17 15.00
C ARG A 102 -3.04 11.66 13.55
N SER A 103 -4.18 11.28 12.97
CA SER A 103 -4.31 10.94 11.56
C SER A 103 -3.98 12.16 10.70
N LEU A 104 -3.18 11.93 9.68
CA LEU A 104 -2.85 12.96 8.70
C LEU A 104 -4.11 13.47 7.98
N LYS A 105 -4.33 14.78 7.96
CA LYS A 105 -5.39 15.41 7.18
C LYS A 105 -4.90 15.60 5.74
N LEU A 106 -5.76 15.36 4.76
CA LEU A 106 -5.41 15.53 3.33
C LEU A 106 -4.85 16.93 3.01
N ARG A 107 -5.33 17.98 3.71
CA ARG A 107 -4.86 19.36 3.54
C ARG A 107 -3.40 19.59 3.99
N GLU A 108 -2.81 18.65 4.73
CA GLU A 108 -1.41 18.73 5.17
C GLU A 108 -0.44 18.24 4.09
N ILE A 109 -0.94 17.69 2.98
CA ILE A 109 -0.13 17.24 1.84
C ILE A 109 0.29 18.46 1.00
N GLN A 110 1.58 18.72 0.94
CA GLN A 110 2.13 19.93 0.30
C GLN A 110 2.20 19.83 -1.23
N VAL A 111 2.42 18.64 -1.77
CA VAL A 111 2.66 18.41 -3.20
C VAL A 111 1.80 17.23 -3.70
N PRO A 112 0.46 17.38 -3.72
CA PRO A 112 -0.48 16.27 -3.98
C PRO A 112 -0.28 15.60 -5.35
N GLU A 113 0.27 16.31 -6.32
CA GLU A 113 0.59 15.79 -7.65
C GLU A 113 1.81 14.86 -7.69
N ARG A 114 2.63 14.84 -6.64
CA ARG A 114 3.77 13.91 -6.51
C ARG A 114 3.67 13.02 -5.29
N THR A 115 2.69 13.25 -4.40
CA THR A 115 2.46 12.40 -3.23
C THR A 115 1.70 11.13 -3.61
N ALA A 116 2.31 9.96 -3.40
CA ALA A 116 1.71 8.65 -3.70
C ALA A 116 0.56 8.34 -2.74
N LEU A 117 -0.61 8.00 -3.26
CA LEU A 117 -1.77 7.56 -2.49
C LEU A 117 -1.93 6.03 -2.53
N PHE A 118 -1.92 5.45 -3.73
CA PHE A 118 -1.88 4.00 -3.93
C PHE A 118 -0.73 3.62 -4.84
N LEU A 119 -0.25 2.39 -4.73
CA LEU A 119 0.80 1.84 -5.57
C LEU A 119 0.53 0.37 -5.91
N ASP A 120 1.12 -0.10 -6.99
CA ASP A 120 1.39 -1.52 -7.15
C ASP A 120 2.25 -1.97 -5.95
N GLY A 121 1.72 -2.91 -5.16
CA GLY A 121 2.43 -3.55 -4.06
C GLY A 121 2.86 -4.95 -4.46
N GLY A 122 4.11 -5.31 -4.21
CA GLY A 122 4.65 -6.63 -4.50
C GLY A 122 3.94 -7.72 -3.72
N VAL A 123 3.75 -8.88 -4.35
CA VAL A 123 3.16 -10.06 -3.70
C VAL A 123 4.22 -11.15 -3.48
N PRO A 124 4.05 -12.03 -2.48
CA PRO A 124 5.04 -13.07 -2.17
C PRO A 124 5.39 -13.93 -3.40
N GLY A 125 6.69 -14.15 -3.62
CA GLY A 125 7.21 -14.96 -4.72
C GLY A 125 7.52 -14.18 -6.01
N GLU A 126 7.14 -12.91 -6.10
CA GLU A 126 7.58 -12.05 -7.22
C GLU A 126 9.05 -11.66 -7.09
N ALA A 127 9.68 -11.42 -8.24
CA ALA A 127 11.04 -10.90 -8.30
C ALA A 127 11.08 -9.45 -7.81
N MET A 128 12.04 -9.16 -6.92
CA MET A 128 12.35 -7.80 -6.49
C MET A 128 13.16 -7.07 -7.57
N LEU A 129 13.07 -5.74 -7.60
CA LEU A 129 13.84 -4.91 -8.54
C LEU A 129 15.33 -4.88 -8.16
N CYS A 130 15.64 -4.94 -6.86
CA CYS A 130 17.01 -5.03 -6.37
C CYS A 130 17.09 -5.91 -5.10
N PRO A 131 18.29 -6.41 -4.74
CA PRO A 131 18.46 -7.30 -3.58
C PRO A 131 18.19 -6.65 -2.22
N PHE A 132 18.17 -5.31 -2.16
CA PHE A 132 18.03 -4.56 -0.91
C PHE A 132 16.58 -4.31 -0.50
N GLN A 133 15.61 -4.59 -1.39
CA GLN A 133 14.20 -4.42 -1.08
C GLN A 133 13.74 -5.37 0.04
N THR A 134 12.69 -4.95 0.73
CA THR A 134 12.01 -5.81 1.70
C THR A 134 11.25 -6.90 0.96
N ALA A 135 11.25 -8.11 1.52
CA ALA A 135 10.43 -9.20 1.00
C ALA A 135 8.96 -8.79 0.89
N TYR A 136 8.34 -9.16 -0.23
CA TYR A 136 6.95 -8.85 -0.50
C TYR A 136 6.01 -9.69 0.35
N THR A 137 5.06 -9.02 0.98
CA THR A 137 4.12 -9.61 1.95
C THR A 137 2.68 -9.61 1.47
N GLY A 138 2.37 -8.91 0.36
CA GLY A 138 1.00 -8.77 -0.13
C GLY A 138 0.06 -8.05 0.85
N GLN A 139 0.59 -7.26 1.79
CA GLN A 139 -0.25 -6.51 2.72
C GLN A 139 -1.08 -5.44 1.99
N PRO A 140 -2.23 -5.02 2.55
CA PRO A 140 -3.07 -3.98 1.97
C PRO A 140 -2.43 -2.58 2.01
N LYS A 141 -1.26 -2.46 2.64
CA LYS A 141 -0.47 -1.24 2.74
C LYS A 141 0.94 -1.52 2.26
N ALA A 142 1.53 -0.56 1.56
CA ALA A 142 2.88 -0.69 1.05
C ALA A 142 3.63 0.64 1.06
N TYR A 143 4.94 0.52 0.98
CA TYR A 143 5.89 1.61 0.79
C TYR A 143 6.79 1.32 -0.41
N ALA A 144 7.64 2.26 -0.81
CA ALA A 144 8.59 2.12 -1.91
C ALA A 144 9.34 0.79 -1.89
N SER A 145 9.74 0.31 -0.71
CA SER A 145 10.50 -0.93 -0.58
C SER A 145 9.76 -2.17 -1.05
N GLN A 146 8.43 -2.10 -1.17
CA GLN A 146 7.57 -3.18 -1.66
C GLN A 146 7.09 -2.94 -3.09
N PHE A 147 7.61 -1.93 -3.79
CA PHE A 147 7.24 -1.64 -5.17
C PHE A 147 7.76 -2.73 -6.14
N PRO A 148 6.90 -3.32 -6.99
CA PRO A 148 7.28 -4.39 -7.90
C PRO A 148 7.57 -3.89 -9.32
N GLY A 149 8.31 -4.70 -10.08
CA GLY A 149 8.70 -4.41 -11.47
C GLY A 149 7.82 -5.04 -12.57
N ARG A 150 6.50 -5.12 -12.37
CA ARG A 150 5.59 -5.93 -13.23
C ARG A 150 5.53 -5.49 -14.69
N HIS A 151 5.70 -4.21 -14.98
CA HIS A 151 5.54 -3.62 -16.32
C HIS A 151 6.91 -3.29 -16.93
N LYS A 152 7.72 -4.34 -17.19
CA LYS A 152 9.13 -4.21 -17.64
C LYS A 152 9.98 -3.42 -16.64
N ASN A 153 10.07 -3.92 -15.40
CA ASN A 153 10.72 -3.26 -14.27
C ASN A 153 10.09 -1.91 -13.90
N ALA A 154 8.80 -1.74 -14.19
CA ALA A 154 8.01 -0.57 -13.84
C ALA A 154 6.74 -0.99 -13.08
N GLY A 155 6.12 -0.05 -12.37
CA GLY A 155 4.88 -0.24 -11.61
C GLY A 155 3.99 0.99 -11.71
N ASN A 156 2.72 0.86 -11.35
CA ASN A 156 1.78 1.98 -11.32
C ASN A 156 1.71 2.63 -9.94
N ILE A 157 1.59 3.96 -9.93
CA ILE A 157 1.34 4.75 -8.72
C ILE A 157 0.19 5.72 -9.01
N LEU A 158 -0.82 5.72 -8.14
CA LEU A 158 -1.88 6.72 -8.09
C LEU A 158 -1.47 7.82 -7.12
N PHE A 159 -1.45 9.05 -7.58
CA PHE A 159 -1.12 10.22 -6.78
C PHE A 159 -2.37 10.84 -6.14
N VAL A 160 -2.17 11.60 -5.07
CA VAL A 160 -3.26 12.27 -4.32
C VAL A 160 -4.07 13.20 -5.22
N ALA A 161 -3.45 13.83 -6.22
CA ALA A 161 -4.14 14.64 -7.23
C ALA A 161 -5.04 13.83 -8.20
N GLY A 162 -5.12 12.51 -8.05
CA GLY A 162 -6.05 11.64 -8.80
C GLY A 162 -5.53 11.12 -10.13
N HIS A 163 -4.28 11.41 -10.50
CA HIS A 163 -3.67 10.87 -11.72
C HIS A 163 -2.79 9.65 -11.40
N VAL A 164 -2.62 8.78 -12.41
CA VAL A 164 -1.79 7.58 -12.32
C VAL A 164 -0.59 7.72 -13.24
N MET A 165 0.59 7.29 -12.78
CA MET A 165 1.77 7.14 -13.64
C MET A 165 2.33 5.73 -13.54
N THR A 166 2.83 5.23 -14.66
CA THR A 166 3.71 4.05 -14.69
C THR A 166 5.15 4.54 -14.57
N LEU A 167 5.83 4.17 -13.49
CA LEU A 167 7.19 4.61 -13.20
C LEU A 167 8.18 3.44 -13.22
N PRO A 168 9.35 3.60 -13.86
CA PRO A 168 10.45 2.66 -13.73
C PRO A 168 10.84 2.47 -12.26
N GLY A 169 11.15 1.24 -11.87
CA GLY A 169 11.54 0.92 -10.49
C GLY A 169 12.68 1.78 -9.96
N LYS A 170 13.66 2.09 -10.82
CA LYS A 170 14.80 2.96 -10.49
C LYS A 170 14.44 4.42 -10.17
N ASP A 171 13.23 4.86 -10.51
CA ASP A 171 12.72 6.20 -10.22
C ASP A 171 11.85 6.21 -8.93
N VAL A 172 11.68 5.04 -8.30
CA VAL A 172 10.79 4.81 -7.15
C VAL A 172 11.57 4.25 -5.96
N VAL A 173 12.42 3.26 -6.22
CA VAL A 173 13.24 2.52 -5.24
C VAL A 173 14.69 2.96 -5.39
N ASP A 174 15.34 3.27 -4.27
CA ASP A 174 16.77 3.50 -4.23
C ASP A 174 17.51 2.17 -4.44
N MET A 175 18.22 2.04 -5.56
CA MET A 175 18.94 0.82 -5.94
C MET A 175 20.46 0.95 -5.74
N ASP A 176 20.93 2.09 -5.23
CA ASP A 176 22.35 2.32 -5.00
C ASP A 176 22.82 1.49 -3.78
N PRO A 177 23.78 0.55 -3.95
CA PRO A 177 24.29 -0.24 -2.83
C PRO A 177 24.95 0.60 -1.73
N ASP A 178 25.46 1.79 -2.06
CA ASP A 178 26.15 2.66 -1.10
C ASP A 178 25.20 3.63 -0.39
N SER A 179 23.92 3.66 -0.79
CA SER A 179 22.91 4.50 -0.15
C SER A 179 22.48 3.95 1.22
N VAL A 180 22.26 4.87 2.16
CA VAL A 180 21.62 4.56 3.45
C VAL A 180 20.13 4.21 3.31
N TYR A 181 19.50 4.58 2.19
CA TYR A 181 18.09 4.31 1.88
C TYR A 181 17.89 3.17 0.88
N ARG A 182 18.96 2.44 0.52
CA ARG A 182 18.93 1.33 -0.43
C ARG A 182 17.78 0.37 -0.17
N GLY A 183 17.06 0.00 -1.24
CA GLY A 183 15.86 -0.83 -1.19
C GLY A 183 14.61 -0.11 -0.67
N GLY A 184 14.71 1.14 -0.22
CA GLY A 184 13.61 2.02 0.19
C GLY A 184 13.30 3.09 -0.85
N ALA A 185 12.68 4.20 -0.44
CA ALA A 185 12.44 5.33 -1.34
C ALA A 185 13.71 6.13 -1.60
N ILE A 186 13.76 6.74 -2.79
CA ILE A 186 14.77 7.73 -3.14
C ILE A 186 14.61 8.98 -2.26
N TYR A 187 15.70 9.38 -1.61
CA TYR A 187 15.79 10.62 -0.85
C TYR A 187 17.05 11.42 -1.23
N PRO A 188 16.94 12.73 -1.51
CA PRO A 188 15.71 13.54 -1.51
C PRO A 188 14.71 13.13 -2.62
N PRO A 189 13.39 13.35 -2.43
CA PRO A 189 12.38 12.86 -3.37
C PRO A 189 12.47 13.50 -4.76
N THR A 190 12.50 12.67 -5.81
CA THR A 190 12.57 13.12 -7.21
C THR A 190 11.23 13.01 -7.93
N LYS A 191 10.76 11.80 -8.25
CA LYS A 191 9.47 11.59 -8.95
C LYS A 191 8.31 11.39 -8.00
N VAL A 192 8.55 10.69 -6.89
CA VAL A 192 7.52 10.27 -5.94
C VAL A 192 7.84 10.82 -4.56
N ILE A 193 6.84 11.40 -3.91
CA ILE A 193 6.87 11.80 -2.51
C ILE A 193 6.01 10.80 -1.73
N TRP A 194 6.55 10.25 -0.65
CA TRP A 194 5.87 9.23 0.15
C TRP A 194 5.15 9.80 1.36
N ARG A 195 5.60 10.95 1.86
CA ARG A 195 5.02 11.63 3.03
C ARG A 195 4.23 12.86 2.59
N HIS A 196 3.57 13.50 3.55
CA HIS A 196 2.80 14.72 3.30
C HIS A 196 3.70 15.94 2.98
N ASP A 197 4.92 15.95 3.51
CA ASP A 197 5.93 16.98 3.29
C ASP A 197 7.18 16.34 2.64
N PRO A 198 7.67 16.86 1.49
CA PRO A 198 8.82 16.32 0.77
C PRO A 198 10.17 16.47 1.50
N THR A 199 10.26 17.33 2.50
CA THR A 199 11.48 17.55 3.30
C THR A 199 11.67 16.49 4.38
N LEU A 200 10.62 15.71 4.68
CA LEU A 200 10.67 14.66 5.67
C LEU A 200 11.39 13.42 5.13
N VAL A 201 12.22 12.82 5.99
CA VAL A 201 12.89 11.56 5.65
C VAL A 201 11.83 10.46 5.41
N PRO A 202 11.95 9.65 4.36
CA PRO A 202 10.92 8.69 3.96
C PRO A 202 10.63 7.55 4.95
#